data_AF-A0A1Q7KWM9-F1
#
_entry.id   AF-A0A1Q7KWM9-F1
#
_cell.length_a   1.000
_cell.length_b   1.000
_cell.length_c   1.000
_cell.angle_alpha   90.00
_cell.angle_beta   90.00
_cell.angle_gamma   90.00
#
_symmetry.space_group_name_H-M   'P 1'
#
loop_
_entity.id
_entity.type
_entity.pdbx_description
1 polymer ?
#
loop_
_entity_poly.entity_id
_entity_poly.type
_entity_poly.pdbx_seq_one_letter_code
_entity_poly.pdbx_strand_id
1 'polypeptide(L)'
;MALKMTFVAKIGKVVGYGNPHALIISSGVLVLVTFFYIFLVGSYFHLVVSPLENRVNYHESFAIHIIDQYFDHLIIASGIVLWLALAVMGRARIVSAAIYGIIAIIGASIKTEILLDIASLISIPIVVSFLIYDKLATKKILCTTNLPINYFALTGIAIGFVGIIMSFAPFLSVMQKSMPIHDYAYEIFLLLSSLSPLLVFFIIMGSTFKLVMKKFIIVRIKNSIEAISSDSISSKTKILYLLFFMLLSLTITLVPHQPTINTDNQQVGSDSGDYVILLSKLTESNNPQEFIQKAFVISDSSDRPLSSLFLYAIVKISPANISYTIDHVPIILGPALVLVVFFFTREVTSNDLTSLLASFLTTVSFHTLIGIYSGIYANWIALIIGYLSFVFLVRFLKVGRKLDLVIYSVLLIFLVFTHAYTWTILALFTGIFLIVLHKLSYYNKKRIIILLIIVLSSVAIDVARSSLTGTSAGIESDVSLARVAGPEQVVSLWSNLTDTTQNYSGGIFSNFIILALGVYWLFRSNSRELSSIFMLVFLALGVLPILVGDGVIQSRMLYDIPFQIPAAIGLTYLKRHTNGILMIFPICIWLFEMSIRAVSNFHFVSPS
;
A
#
# COMPACT_ATOMS: atom_id res chain seq x y z
N MET A 1 -14.67 -38.60 -6.75
CA MET A 1 -16.05 -38.26 -6.31
C MET A 1 -16.07 -37.55 -4.96
N ALA A 2 -15.43 -38.08 -3.90
CA ALA A 2 -15.40 -37.46 -2.56
C ALA A 2 -14.83 -36.02 -2.50
N LEU A 3 -13.80 -35.70 -3.29
CA LEU A 3 -13.22 -34.34 -3.34
C LEU A 3 -14.19 -33.30 -3.95
N LYS A 4 -15.00 -33.70 -4.94
CA LYS A 4 -16.03 -32.83 -5.53
C LYS A 4 -17.16 -32.56 -4.53
N MET A 5 -17.60 -33.58 -3.79
CA MET A 5 -18.65 -33.43 -2.76
C MET A 5 -18.22 -32.50 -1.62
N THR A 6 -16.96 -32.58 -1.18
CA THR A 6 -16.45 -31.68 -0.12
C THR A 6 -16.29 -30.23 -0.58
N PHE A 7 -15.97 -30.01 -1.86
CA PHE A 7 -15.90 -28.65 -2.43
C PHE A 7 -17.29 -28.02 -2.58
N VAL A 8 -18.27 -28.74 -3.13
CA VAL A 8 -19.65 -28.25 -3.28
C VAL A 8 -20.27 -27.94 -1.91
N ALA A 9 -20.06 -28.79 -0.91
CA ALA A 9 -20.54 -28.54 0.45
C ALA A 9 -19.90 -27.28 1.08
N LYS A 10 -18.61 -27.02 0.81
CA LYS A 10 -17.93 -25.79 1.26
C LYS A 10 -18.50 -24.55 0.57
N ILE A 11 -18.72 -24.59 -0.73
CA ILE A 11 -19.35 -23.48 -1.47
C ILE A 11 -20.76 -23.24 -0.96
N GLY A 12 -21.57 -24.30 -0.82
CA GLY A 12 -22.92 -24.20 -0.27
C GLY A 12 -22.92 -23.48 1.08
N LYS A 13 -22.02 -23.87 2.00
CA LYS A 13 -21.89 -23.22 3.31
C LYS A 13 -21.48 -21.74 3.21
N VAL A 14 -20.63 -21.38 2.25
CA VAL A 14 -20.23 -19.97 2.00
C VAL A 14 -21.42 -19.13 1.56
N VAL A 15 -22.27 -19.67 0.69
CA VAL A 15 -23.51 -19.02 0.19
C VAL A 15 -24.64 -19.05 1.23
N GLY A 16 -24.47 -19.80 2.32
CA GLY A 16 -25.41 -19.84 3.44
C GLY A 16 -26.26 -21.11 3.50
N TYR A 17 -26.02 -22.13 2.67
CA TYR A 17 -26.70 -23.42 2.76
C TYR A 17 -26.60 -24.00 4.17
N GLY A 18 -27.74 -24.40 4.74
CA GLY A 18 -27.88 -24.86 6.12
C GLY A 18 -28.15 -23.76 7.15
N ASN A 19 -28.19 -22.48 6.75
CA ASN A 19 -28.61 -21.38 7.63
C ASN A 19 -30.11 -21.06 7.44
N PRO A 20 -30.79 -20.50 8.45
CA PRO A 20 -32.17 -20.04 8.31
C PRO A 20 -32.31 -18.96 7.22
N HIS A 21 -33.43 -18.97 6.48
CA HIS A 21 -33.70 -18.00 5.42
C HIS A 21 -33.65 -16.54 5.92
N ALA A 22 -34.16 -16.27 7.13
CA ALA A 22 -34.10 -14.93 7.73
C ALA A 22 -32.66 -14.41 7.88
N LEU A 23 -31.71 -15.29 8.21
CA LEU A 23 -30.31 -14.94 8.35
C LEU A 23 -29.64 -14.70 6.99
N ILE A 24 -29.97 -15.52 5.99
CA ILE A 24 -29.51 -15.34 4.61
C ILE A 24 -29.99 -13.99 4.06
N ILE A 25 -31.28 -13.70 4.19
CA ILE A 25 -31.89 -12.45 3.72
C ILE A 25 -31.30 -11.26 4.46
N SER A 26 -31.24 -11.27 5.80
CA SER A 26 -30.66 -10.17 6.56
C SER A 26 -29.18 -9.92 6.23
N SER A 27 -28.39 -10.98 6.00
CA SER A 27 -26.99 -10.83 5.58
C SER A 27 -26.88 -10.18 4.19
N GLY A 28 -27.73 -10.58 3.24
CA GLY A 28 -27.78 -9.99 1.89
C GLY A 28 -28.21 -8.53 1.92
N VAL A 29 -29.26 -8.22 2.68
CA VAL A 29 -29.77 -6.86 2.88
C VAL A 29 -28.72 -5.96 3.51
N LEU A 30 -27.96 -6.44 4.50
CA LEU A 30 -26.89 -5.65 5.11
C LEU A 30 -25.81 -5.25 4.09
N VAL A 31 -25.40 -6.18 3.23
CA VAL A 31 -24.40 -5.90 2.19
C VAL A 31 -24.94 -4.91 1.16
N LEU A 32 -26.19 -5.08 0.72
CA LEU A 32 -26.85 -4.15 -0.20
C LEU A 32 -26.95 -2.74 0.40
N VAL A 33 -27.45 -2.63 1.63
CA VAL A 33 -27.56 -1.33 2.33
C VAL A 33 -26.19 -0.68 2.49
N THR A 34 -25.16 -1.45 2.85
CA THR A 34 -23.81 -0.90 3.01
C THR A 34 -23.24 -0.41 1.69
N PHE A 35 -23.50 -1.11 0.58
CA PHE A 35 -23.09 -0.66 -0.75
C PHE A 35 -23.69 0.70 -1.10
N PHE A 36 -25.02 0.87 -0.96
CA PHE A 36 -25.68 2.16 -1.18
C PHE A 36 -25.23 3.24 -0.19
N TYR A 37 -25.01 2.86 1.06
CA TYR A 37 -24.58 3.78 2.11
C TYR A 37 -23.21 4.40 1.85
N ILE A 38 -22.27 3.66 1.25
CA ILE A 38 -20.95 4.19 0.89
C ILE A 38 -21.09 5.40 -0.06
N PHE A 39 -21.91 5.26 -1.11
CA PHE A 39 -22.17 6.34 -2.07
C PHE A 39 -22.92 7.51 -1.43
N LEU A 40 -23.92 7.22 -0.60
CA LEU A 40 -24.63 8.24 0.16
C LEU A 40 -23.67 9.10 0.99
N VAL A 41 -22.80 8.48 1.80
CA VAL A 41 -21.88 9.22 2.68
C VAL A 41 -20.92 10.06 1.85
N GLY A 42 -20.34 9.49 0.78
CA GLY A 42 -19.44 10.25 -0.09
C GLY A 42 -20.11 11.49 -0.68
N SER A 43 -21.31 11.30 -1.22
CA SER A 43 -22.07 12.36 -1.90
C SER A 43 -22.62 13.40 -0.94
N TYR A 44 -23.13 12.99 0.22
CA TYR A 44 -23.68 13.91 1.23
C TYR A 44 -22.62 14.85 1.81
N PHE A 45 -21.41 14.35 2.06
CA PHE A 45 -20.30 15.16 2.59
C PHE A 45 -19.47 15.85 1.50
N HIS A 46 -19.80 15.66 0.21
CA HIS A 46 -19.02 16.16 -0.92
C HIS A 46 -17.53 15.86 -0.78
N LEU A 47 -17.20 14.62 -0.41
CA LEU A 47 -15.81 14.24 -0.16
C LEU A 47 -14.99 14.47 -1.43
N VAL A 48 -13.89 15.22 -1.30
CA VAL A 48 -12.99 15.48 -2.43
C VAL A 48 -12.26 14.19 -2.76
N VAL A 49 -12.34 13.79 -4.02
CA VAL A 49 -11.60 12.65 -4.59
C VAL A 49 -10.63 13.14 -5.65
N SER A 50 -9.56 12.37 -5.84
CA SER A 50 -8.48 12.71 -6.76
C SER A 50 -8.25 11.61 -7.80
N PRO A 51 -9.12 11.46 -8.82
CA PRO A 51 -8.87 10.53 -9.91
C PRO A 51 -7.63 10.91 -10.72
N LEU A 52 -6.79 9.92 -11.01
CA LEU A 52 -5.68 10.02 -11.95
C LEU A 52 -6.19 9.65 -13.35
N GLU A 53 -6.31 10.64 -14.23
CA GLU A 53 -6.70 10.44 -15.63
C GLU A 53 -5.71 11.14 -16.55
N ASN A 54 -5.25 10.44 -17.58
CA ASN A 54 -4.36 11.02 -18.60
C ASN A 54 -3.13 11.74 -18.00
N ARG A 55 -2.51 11.13 -16.99
CA ARG A 55 -1.37 11.65 -16.22
C ARG A 55 -1.66 12.88 -15.34
N VAL A 56 -2.92 13.33 -15.26
CA VAL A 56 -3.36 14.48 -14.47
C VAL A 56 -4.24 14.02 -13.32
N ASN A 57 -4.00 14.55 -12.12
CA ASN A 57 -4.91 14.39 -11.00
C ASN A 57 -5.97 15.49 -11.05
N TYR A 58 -7.22 15.09 -11.16
CA TYR A 58 -8.35 16.01 -11.08
C TYR A 58 -8.86 16.04 -9.64
N HIS A 59 -9.34 17.20 -9.19
CA HIS A 59 -10.00 17.31 -7.89
C HIS A 59 -11.48 17.55 -8.12
N GLU A 60 -12.29 16.59 -7.72
CA GLU A 60 -13.73 16.66 -7.86
C GLU A 60 -14.43 16.29 -6.55
N SER A 61 -15.59 16.90 -6.31
CA SER A 61 -16.46 16.49 -5.21
C SER A 61 -17.16 15.21 -5.60
N PHE A 62 -17.07 14.19 -4.76
CA PHE A 62 -17.84 12.97 -4.92
C PHE A 62 -19.33 13.32 -4.84
N ALA A 63 -20.06 13.09 -5.93
CA ALA A 63 -21.49 13.37 -6.06
C ALA A 63 -22.16 12.29 -6.94
N ILE A 64 -21.88 11.03 -6.63
CA ILE A 64 -22.35 9.86 -7.37
C ILE A 64 -23.48 9.20 -6.58
N HIS A 65 -24.58 8.90 -7.29
CA HIS A 65 -25.71 8.11 -6.80
C HIS A 65 -25.83 6.86 -7.65
N ILE A 66 -26.28 5.74 -7.07
CA ILE A 66 -26.38 4.48 -7.80
C ILE A 66 -27.58 4.52 -8.75
N ILE A 67 -28.72 5.03 -8.28
CA ILE A 67 -29.91 5.25 -9.10
C ILE A 67 -30.20 6.75 -9.16
N ASP A 68 -30.56 7.32 -8.03
CA ASP A 68 -30.70 8.74 -7.75
C ASP A 68 -30.78 8.92 -6.23
N GLN A 69 -30.62 10.17 -5.77
CA GLN A 69 -30.61 10.46 -4.35
C GLN A 69 -31.84 9.87 -3.65
N TYR A 70 -33.06 10.16 -4.11
CA TYR A 70 -34.28 9.74 -3.42
C TYR A 70 -34.43 8.21 -3.37
N PHE A 71 -34.17 7.51 -4.47
CA PHE A 71 -34.28 6.04 -4.49
C PHE A 71 -33.20 5.35 -3.66
N ASP A 72 -31.96 5.84 -3.68
CA ASP A 72 -30.87 5.30 -2.87
C ASP A 72 -31.23 5.37 -1.37
N HIS A 73 -31.80 6.51 -0.95
CA HIS A 73 -32.29 6.72 0.40
C HIS A 73 -33.41 5.75 0.79
N LEU A 74 -34.39 5.52 -0.09
CA LEU A 74 -35.47 4.56 0.13
C LEU A 74 -34.94 3.12 0.27
N ILE A 75 -33.96 2.73 -0.55
CA ILE A 75 -33.33 1.40 -0.49
C ILE A 75 -32.60 1.22 0.85
N ILE A 76 -31.83 2.21 1.28
CA ILE A 76 -31.14 2.18 2.59
C ILE A 76 -32.16 2.05 3.72
N ALA A 77 -33.17 2.93 3.76
CA ALA A 77 -34.14 2.97 4.83
C ALA A 77 -34.97 1.67 4.92
N SER A 78 -35.54 1.23 3.79
CA SER A 78 -36.31 -0.02 3.74
C SER A 78 -35.44 -1.25 4.06
N GLY A 79 -34.19 -1.26 3.60
CA GLY A 79 -33.23 -2.30 3.91
C GLY A 79 -32.89 -2.38 5.39
N ILE A 80 -32.72 -1.25 6.09
CA ILE A 80 -32.49 -1.25 7.55
C ILE A 80 -33.72 -1.74 8.31
N VAL A 81 -34.94 -1.34 7.92
CA VAL A 81 -36.17 -1.89 8.54
C VAL A 81 -36.19 -3.41 8.41
N LEU A 82 -35.92 -3.92 7.21
CA LEU A 82 -35.89 -5.36 6.93
C LEU A 82 -34.76 -6.07 7.70
N TRP A 83 -33.57 -5.46 7.79
CA TRP A 83 -32.47 -5.98 8.57
C TRP A 83 -32.81 -6.04 10.06
N LEU A 84 -33.36 -4.98 10.65
CA LEU A 84 -33.80 -4.95 12.04
C LEU A 84 -34.88 -6.01 12.31
N ALA A 85 -35.84 -6.16 11.40
CA ALA A 85 -36.92 -7.13 11.50
C ALA A 85 -36.45 -8.59 11.39
N LEU A 86 -35.30 -8.86 10.77
CA LEU A 86 -34.81 -10.23 10.55
C LEU A 86 -33.61 -10.62 11.43
N ALA A 87 -32.71 -9.68 11.70
CA ALA A 87 -31.44 -9.93 12.41
C ALA A 87 -31.57 -9.79 13.94
N VAL A 88 -32.46 -8.90 14.42
CA VAL A 88 -32.66 -8.66 15.85
C VAL A 88 -33.63 -9.69 16.43
N MET A 89 -33.36 -10.16 17.65
CA MET A 89 -34.17 -11.16 18.34
C MET A 89 -35.08 -10.53 19.41
N GLY A 90 -36.16 -11.24 19.77
CA GLY A 90 -37.04 -10.88 20.89
C GLY A 90 -37.89 -9.64 20.65
N ARG A 91 -38.25 -8.93 21.73
CA ARG A 91 -39.09 -7.72 21.68
C ARG A 91 -38.38 -6.53 21.01
N ALA A 92 -37.05 -6.46 21.14
CA ALA A 92 -36.24 -5.41 20.55
C ALA A 92 -36.44 -5.31 19.04
N ARG A 93 -36.59 -6.46 18.36
CA ARG A 93 -36.89 -6.56 16.92
C ARG A 93 -38.08 -5.73 16.49
N ILE A 94 -39.21 -5.91 17.18
CA ILE A 94 -40.47 -5.24 16.81
C ILE A 94 -40.35 -3.76 17.08
N VAL A 95 -39.80 -3.39 18.23
CA VAL A 95 -39.67 -1.99 18.66
C VAL A 95 -38.70 -1.23 17.73
N SER A 96 -37.51 -1.75 17.47
CA SER A 96 -36.51 -1.07 16.63
C SER A 96 -36.97 -0.96 15.17
N ALA A 97 -37.50 -2.04 14.60
CA ALA A 97 -38.00 -2.02 13.22
C ALA A 97 -39.22 -1.11 13.07
N ALA A 98 -40.15 -1.09 14.03
CA ALA A 98 -41.33 -0.22 13.97
C ALA A 98 -40.95 1.26 14.12
N ILE A 99 -40.09 1.61 15.09
CA ILE A 99 -39.65 3.00 15.28
C ILE A 99 -38.93 3.52 14.03
N TYR A 100 -37.93 2.78 13.55
CA TYR A 100 -37.17 3.18 12.37
C TYR A 100 -38.06 3.20 11.11
N GLY A 101 -38.95 2.22 10.96
CA GLY A 101 -39.90 2.16 9.85
C GLY A 101 -40.90 3.31 9.83
N ILE A 102 -41.45 3.72 10.99
CA ILE A 102 -42.33 4.90 11.07
C ILE A 102 -41.57 6.16 10.66
N ILE A 103 -40.34 6.35 11.15
CA ILE A 103 -39.50 7.50 10.76
C ILE A 103 -39.25 7.51 9.25
N ALA A 104 -38.89 6.36 8.66
CA ALA A 104 -38.65 6.23 7.23
C ALA A 104 -39.92 6.49 6.39
N ILE A 105 -41.07 5.95 6.81
CA ILE A 105 -42.36 6.17 6.12
C ILE A 105 -42.76 7.64 6.18
N ILE A 106 -42.62 8.28 7.35
CA ILE A 106 -42.92 9.71 7.50
C ILE A 106 -42.00 10.53 6.59
N GLY A 107 -40.68 10.27 6.61
CA GLY A 107 -39.72 10.96 5.75
C GLY A 107 -40.02 10.81 4.26
N ALA A 108 -40.35 9.60 3.81
CA ALA A 108 -40.75 9.33 2.43
C ALA A 108 -42.10 9.99 2.06
N SER A 109 -43.07 10.00 2.98
CA SER A 109 -44.44 10.49 2.69
C SER A 109 -44.52 12.01 2.61
N ILE A 110 -43.77 12.72 3.46
CA ILE A 110 -43.78 14.19 3.48
C ILE A 110 -42.88 14.75 2.36
N LYS A 111 -42.13 13.90 1.64
CA LYS A 111 -41.09 14.30 0.66
C LYS A 111 -40.10 15.30 1.24
N THR A 112 -39.84 15.20 2.54
CA THR A 112 -38.82 15.99 3.23
C THR A 112 -37.49 15.29 3.05
N GLU A 113 -36.69 15.77 2.11
CA GLU A 113 -35.33 15.27 1.85
C GLU A 113 -34.53 15.16 3.15
N ILE A 114 -34.57 16.19 4.01
CA ILE A 114 -33.85 16.25 5.29
C ILE A 114 -34.16 15.06 6.22
N LEU A 115 -35.42 14.67 6.39
CA LEU A 115 -35.76 13.56 7.30
C LEU A 115 -35.26 12.22 6.74
N LEU A 116 -35.35 12.06 5.43
CA LEU A 116 -34.92 10.85 4.76
C LEU A 116 -33.38 10.76 4.74
N ASP A 117 -32.68 11.88 4.52
CA ASP A 117 -31.23 12.03 4.63
C ASP A 117 -30.74 11.67 6.04
N ILE A 118 -31.39 12.22 7.08
CA ILE A 118 -31.03 11.88 8.47
C ILE A 118 -31.22 10.39 8.72
N ALA A 119 -32.35 9.81 8.30
CA ALA A 119 -32.63 8.39 8.47
C ALA A 119 -31.59 7.52 7.76
N SER A 120 -31.28 7.84 6.51
CA SER A 120 -30.29 7.09 5.72
C SER A 120 -28.88 7.22 6.32
N LEU A 121 -28.45 8.41 6.78
CA LEU A 121 -27.14 8.64 7.39
C LEU A 121 -26.94 7.90 8.72
N ILE A 122 -27.98 7.79 9.55
CA ILE A 122 -27.90 7.06 10.84
C ILE A 122 -28.00 5.54 10.69
N SER A 123 -28.32 5.03 9.50
CA SER A 123 -28.54 3.60 9.22
C SER A 123 -27.39 2.69 9.66
N ILE A 124 -26.18 2.92 9.15
CA ILE A 124 -25.01 2.11 9.50
C ILE A 124 -24.53 2.36 10.95
N PRO A 125 -24.50 3.60 11.49
CA PRO A 125 -24.27 3.83 12.91
C PRO A 125 -25.20 3.02 13.83
N ILE A 126 -26.48 2.87 13.47
CA ILE A 126 -27.42 1.99 14.19
C ILE A 126 -26.96 0.53 14.12
N VAL A 127 -26.67 0.00 12.93
CA VAL A 127 -26.18 -1.38 12.76
C VAL A 127 -24.91 -1.63 13.58
N VAL A 128 -23.93 -0.72 13.50
CA VAL A 128 -22.68 -0.79 14.26
C VAL A 128 -22.94 -0.78 15.75
N SER A 129 -23.86 0.08 16.23
CA SER A 129 -24.25 0.13 17.64
C SER A 129 -24.86 -1.19 18.12
N PHE A 130 -25.73 -1.81 17.31
CA PHE A 130 -26.28 -3.14 17.61
C PHE A 130 -25.19 -4.23 17.62
N LEU A 131 -24.23 -4.20 16.70
CA LEU A 131 -23.11 -5.16 16.65
C LEU A 131 -22.17 -5.01 17.86
N ILE A 132 -21.87 -3.76 18.25
CA ILE A 132 -21.07 -3.46 19.44
C ILE A 132 -21.82 -3.92 20.69
N TYR A 133 -23.10 -3.58 20.81
CA TYR A 133 -23.93 -4.01 21.93
C TYR A 133 -23.97 -5.53 22.03
N ASP A 134 -24.22 -6.25 20.92
CA ASP A 134 -24.24 -7.71 20.92
C ASP A 134 -22.90 -8.28 21.40
N LYS A 135 -21.77 -7.70 20.98
CA LYS A 135 -20.43 -8.13 21.40
C LYS A 135 -20.17 -7.90 22.90
N LEU A 136 -20.71 -6.82 23.48
CA LEU A 136 -20.50 -6.44 24.88
C LEU A 136 -21.53 -7.04 25.84
N ALA A 137 -22.76 -7.29 25.39
CA ALA A 137 -23.86 -7.76 26.22
C ALA A 137 -23.76 -9.27 26.50
N THR A 138 -24.21 -9.67 27.71
CA THR A 138 -24.31 -11.09 28.09
C THR A 138 -25.45 -11.80 27.37
N LYS A 139 -26.57 -11.10 27.15
CA LYS A 139 -27.70 -11.60 26.37
C LYS A 139 -27.53 -11.14 24.92
N LYS A 140 -27.29 -12.10 24.04
CA LYS A 140 -27.22 -11.89 22.60
C LYS A 140 -28.56 -11.43 22.06
N ILE A 141 -28.55 -10.37 21.28
CA ILE A 141 -29.74 -9.78 20.66
C ILE A 141 -29.72 -9.90 19.15
N LEU A 142 -28.57 -10.26 18.56
CA LEU A 142 -28.43 -10.50 17.13
C LEU A 142 -28.22 -11.98 16.83
N CYS A 143 -28.78 -12.43 15.71
CA CYS A 143 -28.40 -13.70 15.08
C CYS A 143 -27.02 -13.54 14.42
N THR A 144 -25.94 -13.65 15.19
CA THR A 144 -24.57 -13.47 14.66
C THR A 144 -24.08 -14.70 13.90
N THR A 145 -23.66 -14.53 12.66
CA THR A 145 -22.89 -15.54 11.90
C THR A 145 -21.82 -14.86 11.05
N ASN A 146 -20.94 -15.66 10.42
CA ASN A 146 -19.95 -15.17 9.46
C ASN A 146 -20.55 -14.92 8.06
N LEU A 147 -21.86 -15.09 7.88
CA LEU A 147 -22.50 -14.99 6.57
C LEU A 147 -22.44 -13.58 5.97
N PRO A 148 -22.63 -12.47 6.73
CA PRO A 148 -22.45 -11.12 6.18
C PRO A 148 -21.04 -10.90 5.63
N ILE A 149 -20.01 -11.38 6.33
CA ILE A 149 -18.61 -11.29 5.90
C ILE A 149 -18.41 -12.03 4.56
N ASN A 150 -19.02 -13.21 4.41
CA ASN A 150 -18.96 -13.95 3.16
C ASN A 150 -19.62 -13.18 2.02
N TYR A 151 -20.79 -12.57 2.27
CA TYR A 151 -21.50 -11.82 1.26
C TYR A 151 -20.78 -10.53 0.88
N PHE A 152 -20.19 -9.81 1.83
CA PHE A 152 -19.30 -8.69 1.54
C PHE A 152 -18.15 -9.12 0.64
N ALA A 153 -17.52 -10.25 0.94
CA ALA A 153 -16.43 -10.76 0.14
C ALA A 153 -16.90 -11.18 -1.27
N LEU A 154 -18.04 -11.87 -1.40
CA LEU A 154 -18.61 -12.25 -2.70
C LEU A 154 -19.01 -11.03 -3.55
N THR A 155 -19.63 -10.02 -2.94
CA THR A 155 -19.95 -8.75 -3.59
C THR A 155 -18.69 -8.02 -4.03
N GLY A 156 -17.66 -7.94 -3.16
CA GLY A 156 -16.37 -7.37 -3.52
C GLY A 156 -15.69 -8.12 -4.68
N ILE A 157 -15.79 -9.45 -4.72
CA ILE A 157 -15.28 -10.26 -5.83
C ILE A 157 -16.03 -9.94 -7.12
N ALA A 158 -17.36 -9.88 -7.08
CA ALA A 158 -18.18 -9.58 -8.25
C ALA A 158 -17.88 -8.17 -8.81
N ILE A 159 -17.89 -7.16 -7.94
CA ILE A 159 -17.58 -5.77 -8.30
C ILE A 159 -16.15 -5.65 -8.83
N GLY A 160 -15.17 -6.29 -8.19
CA GLY A 160 -13.78 -6.26 -8.65
C GLY A 160 -13.55 -6.99 -9.98
N PHE A 161 -14.29 -8.06 -10.28
CA PHE A 161 -14.22 -8.67 -11.62
C PHE A 161 -14.78 -7.76 -12.71
N VAL A 162 -15.88 -7.04 -12.42
CA VAL A 162 -16.39 -6.00 -13.33
C VAL A 162 -15.34 -4.91 -13.51
N GLY A 163 -14.76 -4.40 -12.43
CA GLY A 163 -13.70 -3.39 -12.47
C GLY A 163 -12.46 -3.83 -13.24
N ILE A 164 -12.04 -5.11 -13.13
CA ILE A 164 -10.97 -5.68 -13.97
C ILE A 164 -11.37 -5.59 -15.45
N ILE A 165 -12.57 -6.05 -15.83
CA ILE A 165 -13.03 -6.00 -17.23
C ILE A 165 -12.99 -4.57 -17.75
N MET A 166 -13.44 -3.59 -16.95
CA MET A 166 -13.41 -2.16 -17.29
C MET A 166 -11.97 -1.64 -17.41
N SER A 167 -11.08 -2.02 -16.50
CA SER A 167 -9.66 -1.60 -16.51
C SER A 167 -8.89 -2.19 -17.69
N PHE A 168 -9.33 -3.32 -18.24
CA PHE A 168 -8.77 -3.91 -19.46
C PHE A 168 -9.40 -3.37 -20.76
N ALA A 169 -10.46 -2.57 -20.68
CA ALA A 169 -11.12 -1.99 -21.86
C ALA A 169 -10.18 -1.22 -22.81
N PRO A 170 -9.21 -0.40 -22.32
CA PRO A 170 -8.29 0.32 -23.19
C PRO A 170 -7.45 -0.60 -24.10
N PHE A 171 -7.14 -1.81 -23.64
CA PHE A 171 -6.38 -2.78 -24.45
C PHE A 171 -7.18 -3.28 -25.66
N LEU A 172 -8.51 -3.19 -25.60
CA LEU A 172 -9.43 -3.55 -26.68
C LEU A 172 -9.82 -2.33 -27.52
N SER A 173 -9.16 -1.19 -27.33
CA SER A 173 -9.48 0.09 -27.98
C SER A 173 -10.91 0.57 -27.73
N VAL A 174 -11.52 0.15 -26.61
CA VAL A 174 -12.85 0.62 -26.21
C VAL A 174 -12.68 1.81 -25.28
N MET A 175 -13.22 2.97 -25.68
CA MET A 175 -13.18 4.16 -24.82
C MET A 175 -13.99 3.91 -23.56
N GLN A 176 -13.40 4.15 -22.40
CA GLN A 176 -14.07 3.89 -21.11
C GLN A 176 -15.38 4.70 -20.97
N LYS A 177 -15.42 5.92 -21.50
CA LYS A 177 -16.62 6.79 -21.50
C LYS A 177 -17.78 6.25 -22.33
N SER A 178 -17.57 5.31 -23.25
CA SER A 178 -18.64 4.73 -24.06
C SER A 178 -19.28 3.49 -23.41
N MET A 179 -18.73 3.00 -22.31
CA MET A 179 -19.29 1.87 -21.59
C MET A 179 -20.45 2.34 -20.69
N PRO A 180 -21.66 1.75 -20.82
CA PRO A 180 -22.83 2.17 -20.04
C PRO A 180 -22.80 1.67 -18.59
N ILE A 181 -21.68 1.13 -18.12
CA ILE A 181 -21.55 0.46 -16.82
C ILE A 181 -20.58 1.26 -15.96
N HIS A 182 -21.03 1.67 -14.78
CA HIS A 182 -20.22 2.31 -13.77
C HIS A 182 -19.16 1.35 -13.21
N ASP A 183 -17.95 1.87 -13.02
CA ASP A 183 -16.87 1.14 -12.34
C ASP A 183 -16.95 1.41 -10.83
N TYR A 184 -17.91 0.77 -10.18
CA TYR A 184 -18.14 0.93 -8.75
C TYR A 184 -16.93 0.52 -7.89
N ALA A 185 -16.07 -0.38 -8.38
CA ALA A 185 -14.85 -0.76 -7.66
C ALA A 185 -13.90 0.44 -7.56
N TYR A 186 -13.68 1.13 -8.68
CA TYR A 186 -12.85 2.33 -8.74
C TYR A 186 -13.47 3.51 -7.99
N GLU A 187 -14.78 3.75 -8.15
CA GLU A 187 -15.48 4.84 -7.44
C GLU A 187 -15.38 4.68 -5.92
N ILE A 188 -15.61 3.45 -5.40
CA ILE A 188 -15.43 3.15 -3.98
C ILE A 188 -13.96 3.31 -3.59
N PHE A 189 -13.02 2.88 -4.44
CA PHE A 189 -11.60 3.02 -4.15
C PHE A 189 -11.18 4.48 -4.05
N LEU A 190 -11.60 5.35 -4.97
CA LEU A 190 -11.35 6.79 -4.92
C LEU A 190 -11.94 7.43 -3.67
N LEU A 191 -13.20 7.10 -3.37
CA LEU A 191 -13.87 7.61 -2.19
C LEU A 191 -13.11 7.26 -0.91
N LEU A 192 -12.70 6.01 -0.74
CA LEU A 192 -11.95 5.56 0.43
C LEU A 192 -10.49 6.03 0.42
N SER A 193 -9.93 6.34 -0.76
CA SER A 193 -8.61 6.94 -0.92
C SER A 193 -8.54 8.36 -0.36
N SER A 194 -9.67 9.07 -0.24
CA SER A 194 -9.74 10.35 0.48
C SER A 194 -9.32 10.24 1.95
N LEU A 195 -9.39 9.04 2.55
CA LEU A 195 -8.97 8.77 3.93
C LEU A 195 -7.47 8.47 4.07
N SER A 196 -6.73 8.37 2.98
CA SER A 196 -5.30 8.01 3.01
C SER A 196 -4.40 8.94 3.84
N PRO A 197 -4.57 10.28 3.85
CA PRO A 197 -3.83 11.15 4.76
C PRO A 197 -4.01 10.72 6.23
N LEU A 198 -5.25 10.43 6.62
CA LEU A 198 -5.60 9.98 7.96
C LEU A 198 -4.96 8.62 8.28
N LEU A 199 -5.00 7.67 7.33
CA LEU A 199 -4.40 6.36 7.51
C LEU A 199 -2.88 6.44 7.64
N VAL A 200 -2.19 7.22 6.80
CA VAL A 200 -0.73 7.45 6.90
C VAL A 200 -0.39 8.04 8.27
N PHE A 201 -1.12 9.08 8.69
CA PHE A 201 -0.95 9.70 9.99
C PHE A 201 -1.11 8.68 11.13
N PHE A 202 -2.17 7.86 11.10
CA PHE A 202 -2.40 6.84 12.11
C PHE A 202 -1.32 5.75 12.15
N ILE A 203 -0.84 5.29 10.99
CA ILE A 203 0.21 4.28 10.95
C ILE A 203 1.50 4.83 11.57
N ILE A 204 1.90 6.03 11.17
CA ILE A 204 3.17 6.64 11.59
C ILE A 204 3.12 7.05 13.07
N MET A 205 2.11 7.83 13.47
CA MET A 205 1.96 8.26 14.87
C MET A 205 1.64 7.08 15.79
N GLY A 206 0.78 6.17 15.34
CA GLY A 206 0.42 4.97 16.11
C GLY A 206 1.58 4.00 16.29
N SER A 207 2.47 3.87 15.30
CA SER A 207 3.69 3.05 15.44
C SER A 207 4.61 3.59 16.54
N THR A 208 4.81 4.90 16.58
CA THR A 208 5.61 5.59 17.59
C THR A 208 4.99 5.47 18.97
N PHE A 209 3.69 5.73 19.09
CA PHE A 209 2.96 5.54 20.34
C PHE A 209 3.09 4.11 20.87
N LYS A 210 2.97 3.11 19.98
CA LYS A 210 3.09 1.70 20.35
C LYS A 210 4.49 1.31 20.83
N LEU A 211 5.55 1.92 20.27
CA LEU A 211 6.93 1.74 20.74
C LEU A 211 7.13 2.34 22.15
N VAL A 212 6.60 3.53 22.41
CA VAL A 212 6.77 4.26 23.68
C VAL A 212 5.95 3.63 24.81
N MET A 213 4.68 3.27 24.55
CA MET A 213 3.74 2.80 25.57
C MET A 213 4.07 1.42 26.16
N LYS A 214 5.09 0.73 25.63
CA LYS A 214 5.46 -0.61 26.09
C LYS A 214 5.94 -0.66 27.55
N LYS A 215 6.35 0.46 28.17
CA LYS A 215 6.59 0.51 29.63
C LYS A 215 5.32 0.30 30.47
N PHE A 216 4.12 0.60 29.94
CA PHE A 216 2.85 0.50 30.66
C PHE A 216 2.04 -0.78 30.36
N ILE A 217 2.26 -1.42 29.20
CA ILE A 217 1.46 -2.57 28.72
C ILE A 217 2.11 -3.94 29.03
N ILE A 218 3.19 -3.98 29.82
CA ILE A 218 3.82 -5.26 30.22
C ILE A 218 2.92 -6.09 31.16
N VAL A 219 1.94 -5.48 31.84
CA VAL A 219 1.18 -6.13 32.91
C VAL A 219 -0.16 -6.75 32.46
N ARG A 220 -0.75 -6.36 31.31
CA ARG A 220 -2.19 -6.66 31.06
C ARG A 220 -2.54 -7.58 29.89
N ILE A 221 -1.61 -7.96 29.01
CA ILE A 221 -1.90 -8.83 27.85
C ILE A 221 -1.08 -10.12 27.94
N LYS A 222 -1.44 -10.99 28.89
CA LYS A 222 -0.89 -12.35 28.98
C LYS A 222 -1.77 -13.38 28.23
N ASN A 223 -2.94 -12.98 27.73
CA ASN A 223 -3.87 -13.89 27.06
C ASN A 223 -4.13 -13.47 25.61
N SER A 224 -3.87 -14.42 24.70
CA SER A 224 -4.43 -14.57 23.33
C SER A 224 -3.92 -13.72 22.15
N ILE A 225 -2.62 -13.41 22.05
CA ILE A 225 -2.04 -13.07 20.73
C ILE A 225 -1.23 -14.28 20.26
N GLU A 226 -1.81 -15.04 19.33
CA GLU A 226 -1.16 -16.17 18.67
C GLU A 226 0.08 -15.67 17.90
N ALA A 227 1.25 -16.21 18.24
CA ALA A 227 2.46 -15.98 17.48
C ALA A 227 2.24 -16.35 16.00
N ILE A 228 2.98 -15.70 15.10
CA ILE A 228 2.94 -16.09 13.68
C ILE A 228 3.54 -17.50 13.56
N SER A 229 2.69 -18.55 13.52
CA SER A 229 3.10 -19.89 13.11
C SER A 229 3.90 -19.84 11.80
N SER A 230 5.01 -20.58 11.76
CA SER A 230 5.81 -20.73 10.55
C SER A 230 5.06 -21.63 9.57
N ASP A 231 4.27 -21.02 8.68
CA ASP A 231 3.68 -21.77 7.56
C ASP A 231 4.79 -22.07 6.56
N SER A 232 5.23 -23.34 6.52
CA SER A 232 6.22 -23.81 5.56
C SER A 232 5.51 -24.24 4.27
N ILE A 233 5.83 -23.57 3.17
CA ILE A 233 5.29 -23.91 1.84
C ILE A 233 6.35 -24.72 1.10
N SER A 234 5.92 -25.69 0.29
CA SER A 234 6.84 -26.50 -0.52
C SER A 234 7.72 -25.62 -1.41
N SER A 235 9.01 -25.97 -1.58
CA SER A 235 9.95 -25.18 -2.36
C SER A 235 9.52 -24.99 -3.82
N LYS A 236 8.91 -26.01 -4.44
CA LYS A 236 8.38 -25.93 -5.81
C LYS A 236 7.26 -24.91 -5.93
N THR A 237 6.31 -24.95 -4.99
CA THR A 237 5.18 -24.01 -4.94
C THR A 237 5.66 -22.56 -4.73
N LYS A 238 6.66 -22.36 -3.87
CA LYS A 238 7.27 -21.04 -3.65
C LYS A 238 7.88 -20.46 -4.92
N ILE A 239 8.67 -21.26 -5.62
CA ILE A 239 9.30 -20.85 -6.88
C ILE A 239 8.23 -20.51 -7.91
N LEU A 240 7.18 -21.33 -8.05
CA LEU A 240 6.10 -21.07 -8.99
C LEU A 240 5.38 -19.74 -8.71
N TYR A 241 5.01 -19.48 -7.45
CA TYR A 241 4.39 -18.21 -7.09
C TYR A 241 5.31 -17.01 -7.31
N LEU A 242 6.60 -17.13 -7.00
CA LEU A 242 7.56 -16.06 -7.24
C LEU A 242 7.74 -15.77 -8.73
N LEU A 243 7.85 -16.80 -9.56
CA LEU A 243 7.89 -16.62 -11.02
C LEU A 243 6.61 -15.94 -11.52
N PHE A 244 5.45 -16.34 -11.01
CA PHE A 244 4.19 -15.70 -11.34
C PHE A 244 4.15 -14.22 -10.93
N PHE A 245 4.60 -13.86 -9.72
CA PHE A 245 4.62 -12.45 -9.29
C PHE A 245 5.67 -11.61 -10.02
N MET A 246 6.83 -12.18 -10.36
CA MET A 246 7.80 -11.50 -11.21
C MET A 246 7.24 -11.26 -12.61
N LEU A 247 6.57 -12.25 -13.20
CA LEU A 247 5.89 -12.08 -14.50
C LEU A 247 4.77 -11.03 -14.40
N LEU A 248 3.99 -11.05 -13.32
CA LEU A 248 2.95 -10.04 -13.08
C LEU A 248 3.55 -8.63 -13.00
N SER A 249 4.65 -8.45 -12.27
CA SER A 249 5.36 -7.17 -12.20
C SER A 249 5.83 -6.71 -13.57
N LEU A 250 6.36 -7.63 -14.39
CA LEU A 250 6.78 -7.35 -15.76
C LEU A 250 5.58 -6.92 -16.63
N THR A 251 4.44 -7.59 -16.50
CA THR A 251 3.20 -7.21 -17.19
C THR A 251 2.75 -5.80 -16.77
N ILE A 252 2.69 -5.50 -15.47
CA ILE A 252 2.32 -4.16 -14.95
C ILE A 252 3.23 -3.08 -15.54
N THR A 253 4.54 -3.32 -15.61
CA THR A 253 5.50 -2.36 -16.19
C THR A 253 5.33 -2.16 -17.69
N LEU A 254 4.77 -3.13 -18.41
CA LEU A 254 4.61 -3.07 -19.87
C LEU A 254 3.27 -2.46 -20.32
N VAL A 255 2.29 -2.36 -19.43
CA VAL A 255 0.97 -1.76 -19.73
C VAL A 255 1.08 -0.33 -20.28
N PRO A 256 1.80 0.62 -19.65
CA PRO A 256 1.81 2.01 -20.13
C PRO A 256 2.54 2.19 -21.47
N HIS A 257 3.24 1.17 -21.95
CA HIS A 257 3.93 1.17 -23.24
C HIS A 257 3.14 0.46 -24.36
N GLN A 258 1.94 -0.05 -24.07
CA GLN A 258 1.12 -0.68 -25.12
C GLN A 258 0.61 0.38 -26.10
N PRO A 259 0.70 0.15 -27.43
CA PRO A 259 0.25 1.12 -28.44
C PRO A 259 -1.24 1.47 -28.36
N THR A 260 -2.07 0.58 -27.81
CA THR A 260 -3.51 0.82 -27.59
C THR A 260 -3.77 1.77 -26.43
N ILE A 261 -2.81 1.91 -25.52
CA ILE A 261 -2.88 2.79 -24.36
C ILE A 261 -2.12 4.09 -24.66
N ASN A 262 -0.85 3.97 -25.04
CA ASN A 262 0.03 5.09 -25.33
C ASN A 262 0.22 5.22 -26.85
N THR A 263 -0.79 5.78 -27.52
CA THR A 263 -0.86 5.86 -28.99
C THR A 263 0.29 6.66 -29.61
N ASP A 264 0.76 7.68 -28.89
CA ASP A 264 1.79 8.60 -29.37
C ASP A 264 3.20 8.19 -28.91
N ASN A 265 3.33 7.04 -28.23
CA ASN A 265 4.58 6.52 -27.67
C ASN A 265 5.31 7.57 -26.80
N GLN A 266 4.54 8.27 -25.96
CA GLN A 266 5.06 9.25 -25.01
C GLN A 266 5.90 8.58 -23.94
N GLN A 267 6.86 9.33 -23.41
CA GLN A 267 7.67 8.88 -22.29
C GLN A 267 6.82 8.76 -21.02
N VAL A 268 6.89 7.61 -20.36
CA VAL A 268 6.03 7.28 -19.21
C VAL A 268 6.56 7.90 -17.92
N GLY A 269 7.84 7.68 -17.60
CA GLY A 269 8.43 8.21 -16.36
C GLY A 269 8.69 9.72 -16.44
N SER A 270 8.39 10.49 -15.38
CA SER A 270 8.73 11.92 -15.33
C SER A 270 10.22 12.18 -15.45
N ASP A 271 11.03 11.43 -14.70
CA ASP A 271 12.48 11.64 -14.60
C ASP A 271 13.24 10.86 -15.69
N SER A 272 12.53 10.07 -16.51
CA SER A 272 13.15 9.28 -17.58
C SER A 272 13.91 10.20 -18.56
N GLY A 273 13.41 11.41 -18.83
CA GLY A 273 14.06 12.38 -19.71
C GLY A 273 15.41 12.86 -19.17
N ASP A 274 15.50 13.10 -17.87
CA ASP A 274 16.74 13.49 -17.20
C ASP A 274 17.80 12.39 -17.30
N TYR A 275 17.39 11.13 -17.17
CA TYR A 275 18.28 9.99 -17.39
C TYR A 275 18.77 9.89 -18.83
N VAL A 276 17.93 10.20 -19.83
CA VAL A 276 18.35 10.21 -21.24
C VAL A 276 19.43 11.27 -21.49
N ILE A 277 19.22 12.50 -20.98
CA ILE A 277 20.20 13.60 -21.09
C ILE A 277 21.50 13.25 -20.37
N LEU A 278 21.40 12.64 -19.20
CA LEU A 278 22.56 12.20 -18.44
C LEU A 278 23.38 11.16 -19.21
N LEU A 279 22.71 10.17 -19.80
CA LEU A 279 23.37 9.06 -20.48
C LEU A 279 23.91 9.44 -21.86
N SER A 280 23.31 10.43 -22.54
CA SER A 280 23.89 10.99 -23.77
C SER A 280 25.22 11.66 -23.47
N LYS A 281 25.30 12.49 -22.41
CA LYS A 281 26.55 13.13 -21.95
C LYS A 281 27.65 12.10 -21.63
N LEU A 282 27.27 10.98 -21.01
CA LEU A 282 28.21 9.88 -20.71
C LEU A 282 28.68 9.17 -21.99
N THR A 283 27.79 8.98 -22.95
CA THR A 283 28.09 8.33 -24.23
C THR A 283 29.03 9.17 -25.11
N GLU A 284 28.98 10.50 -24.99
CA GLU A 284 29.85 11.46 -25.69
C GLU A 284 31.27 11.57 -25.08
N SER A 285 31.62 10.76 -24.08
CA SER A 285 32.96 10.79 -23.49
C SER A 285 34.01 10.26 -24.47
N ASN A 286 35.07 11.04 -24.71
CA ASN A 286 36.09 10.70 -25.69
C ASN A 286 37.12 9.71 -25.15
N ASN A 287 37.26 9.62 -23.83
CA ASN A 287 38.21 8.73 -23.17
C ASN A 287 37.68 8.22 -21.81
N PRO A 288 38.27 7.15 -21.24
CA PRO A 288 37.82 6.57 -19.98
C PRO A 288 37.92 7.52 -18.77
N GLN A 289 38.87 8.45 -18.77
CA GLN A 289 39.03 9.41 -17.67
C GLN A 289 37.90 10.44 -17.67
N GLU A 290 37.56 10.97 -18.84
CA GLU A 290 36.41 11.87 -19.05
C GLU A 290 35.10 11.16 -18.67
N PHE A 291 34.95 9.88 -19.02
CA PHE A 291 33.79 9.08 -18.63
C PHE A 291 33.64 8.97 -17.10
N ILE A 292 34.71 8.62 -16.39
CA ILE A 292 34.70 8.54 -14.92
C ILE A 292 34.42 9.92 -14.31
N GLN A 293 35.04 10.97 -14.83
CA GLN A 293 34.84 12.34 -14.34
C GLN A 293 33.40 12.81 -14.54
N LYS A 294 32.78 12.53 -15.70
CA LYS A 294 31.37 12.82 -15.95
C LYS A 294 30.45 12.01 -15.04
N ALA A 295 30.74 10.73 -14.81
CA ALA A 295 29.90 9.88 -13.96
C ALA A 295 29.96 10.23 -12.47
N PHE A 296 31.12 10.66 -11.95
CA PHE A 296 31.32 10.86 -10.51
C PHE A 296 31.41 12.32 -10.05
N VAL A 297 31.71 13.28 -10.95
CA VAL A 297 32.08 14.65 -10.56
C VAL A 297 31.26 15.72 -11.28
N ILE A 298 31.18 15.67 -12.62
CA ILE A 298 30.73 16.83 -13.42
C ILE A 298 29.20 16.86 -13.65
N SER A 299 28.51 15.74 -13.55
CA SER A 299 27.09 15.67 -13.91
C SER A 299 26.15 15.86 -12.72
N ASP A 300 24.89 16.18 -13.04
CA ASP A 300 23.72 16.09 -12.14
C ASP A 300 23.50 14.67 -11.56
N SER A 301 24.40 13.71 -11.87
CA SER A 301 24.46 12.36 -11.31
C SER A 301 25.57 12.14 -10.30
N SER A 302 26.25 13.22 -9.89
CA SER A 302 27.27 13.17 -8.82
C SER A 302 26.73 12.55 -7.53
N ASP A 303 25.41 12.53 -7.31
CA ASP A 303 24.73 11.90 -6.18
C ASP A 303 24.45 10.39 -6.37
N ARG A 304 24.44 9.88 -7.61
CA ARG A 304 24.03 8.50 -7.98
C ARG A 304 24.91 7.78 -9.03
N PRO A 305 26.25 7.81 -8.92
CA PRO A 305 27.15 7.32 -9.97
C PRO A 305 26.95 5.83 -10.32
N LEU A 306 26.72 4.94 -9.36
CA LEU A 306 26.51 3.51 -9.66
C LEU A 306 25.20 3.26 -10.40
N SER A 307 24.15 4.03 -10.11
CA SER A 307 22.88 3.95 -10.85
C SER A 307 23.10 4.39 -12.30
N SER A 308 23.82 5.50 -12.53
CA SER A 308 24.15 5.99 -13.86
C SER A 308 24.95 4.96 -14.66
N LEU A 309 25.95 4.33 -14.04
CA LEU A 309 26.76 3.29 -14.67
C LEU A 309 25.94 2.04 -15.01
N PHE A 310 25.04 1.64 -14.11
CA PHE A 310 24.13 0.52 -14.35
C PHE A 310 23.21 0.79 -15.54
N LEU A 311 22.58 1.97 -15.58
CA LEU A 311 21.71 2.38 -16.69
C LEU A 311 22.49 2.48 -18.00
N TYR A 312 23.70 3.04 -17.97
CA TYR A 312 24.60 3.10 -19.12
C TYR A 312 24.94 1.70 -19.66
N ALA A 313 25.23 0.75 -18.76
CA ALA A 313 25.49 -0.63 -19.17
C ALA A 313 24.28 -1.26 -19.89
N ILE A 314 23.05 -1.03 -19.39
CA ILE A 314 21.82 -1.49 -20.04
C ILE A 314 21.68 -0.87 -21.42
N VAL A 315 21.89 0.44 -21.54
CA VAL A 315 21.85 1.16 -22.84
C VAL A 315 22.87 0.60 -23.83
N LYS A 316 24.09 0.27 -23.39
CA LYS A 316 25.13 -0.26 -24.27
C LYS A 316 24.88 -1.68 -24.78
N ILE A 317 24.17 -2.51 -24.03
CA ILE A 317 23.81 -3.87 -24.47
C ILE A 317 22.47 -3.91 -25.22
N SER A 318 21.67 -2.83 -25.16
CA SER A 318 20.39 -2.75 -25.83
C SER A 318 20.57 -2.30 -27.29
N PRO A 319 19.91 -2.96 -28.26
CA PRO A 319 19.92 -2.51 -29.65
C PRO A 319 18.99 -1.30 -29.89
N ALA A 320 18.18 -0.90 -28.91
CA ALA A 320 17.23 0.20 -29.03
C ALA A 320 17.88 1.57 -28.73
N ASN A 321 17.14 2.65 -28.98
CA ASN A 321 17.59 3.99 -28.65
C ASN A 321 17.58 4.23 -27.12
N ILE A 322 18.36 5.21 -26.65
CA ILE A 322 18.53 5.50 -25.22
C ILE A 322 17.19 5.74 -24.53
N SER A 323 16.31 6.54 -25.16
CA SER A 323 14.99 6.88 -24.60
C SER A 323 14.11 5.66 -24.37
N TYR A 324 14.00 4.79 -25.39
CA TYR A 324 13.21 3.57 -25.31
C TYR A 324 13.79 2.61 -24.28
N THR A 325 15.11 2.40 -24.29
CA THR A 325 15.76 1.50 -23.34
C THR A 325 15.55 1.95 -21.89
N ILE A 326 15.66 3.25 -21.63
CA ILE A 326 15.52 3.80 -20.28
C ILE A 326 14.09 3.72 -19.77
N ASP A 327 13.10 4.05 -20.59
CA ASP A 327 11.71 3.98 -20.18
C ASP A 327 11.26 2.53 -19.86
N HIS A 328 11.94 1.53 -20.43
CA HIS A 328 11.69 0.10 -20.22
C HIS A 328 12.58 -0.55 -19.14
N VAL A 329 13.44 0.20 -18.45
CA VAL A 329 14.22 -0.31 -17.30
C VAL A 329 13.36 -0.96 -16.19
N PRO A 330 12.12 -0.50 -15.90
CA PRO A 330 11.24 -1.16 -14.94
C PRO A 330 11.00 -2.66 -15.18
N ILE A 331 11.14 -3.15 -16.42
CA ILE A 331 11.07 -4.59 -16.76
C ILE A 331 12.08 -5.42 -15.95
N ILE A 332 13.23 -4.84 -15.60
CA ILE A 332 14.28 -5.47 -14.80
C ILE A 332 14.05 -5.17 -13.31
N LEU A 333 13.77 -3.90 -12.98
CA LEU A 333 13.69 -3.44 -11.59
C LEU A 333 12.48 -3.99 -10.85
N GLY A 334 11.32 -4.11 -11.49
CA GLY A 334 10.10 -4.66 -10.90
C GLY A 334 10.28 -6.10 -10.38
N PRO A 335 10.63 -7.07 -11.25
CA PRO A 335 10.93 -8.43 -10.85
C PRO A 335 12.03 -8.54 -9.78
N ALA A 336 13.08 -7.72 -9.89
CA ALA A 336 14.16 -7.70 -8.91
C ALA A 336 13.67 -7.25 -7.53
N LEU A 337 12.85 -6.20 -7.46
CA LEU A 337 12.26 -5.73 -6.20
C LEU A 337 11.34 -6.78 -5.57
N VAL A 338 10.48 -7.44 -6.37
CA VAL A 338 9.60 -8.53 -5.92
C VAL A 338 10.41 -9.66 -5.26
N LEU A 339 11.52 -10.04 -5.90
CA LEU A 339 12.41 -11.09 -5.41
C LEU A 339 13.12 -10.69 -4.11
N VAL A 340 13.64 -9.47 -4.03
CA VAL A 340 14.31 -9.01 -2.81
C VAL A 340 13.32 -8.87 -1.65
N VAL A 341 12.13 -8.33 -1.88
CA VAL A 341 11.09 -8.23 -0.83
C VAL A 341 10.66 -9.61 -0.34
N PHE A 342 10.63 -10.64 -1.19
CA PHE A 342 10.42 -12.03 -0.75
C PHE A 342 11.44 -12.44 0.32
N PHE A 343 12.73 -12.34 -0.04
CA PHE A 343 13.82 -12.80 0.83
C PHE A 343 13.89 -11.97 2.10
N PHE A 344 13.70 -10.66 1.99
CA PHE A 344 13.71 -9.75 3.12
C PHE A 344 12.56 -10.05 4.09
N THR A 345 11.33 -10.16 3.57
CA THR A 345 10.16 -10.50 4.41
C THR A 345 10.33 -11.87 5.07
N ARG A 346 10.88 -12.85 4.34
CA ARG A 346 11.13 -14.19 4.88
C ARG A 346 12.15 -14.17 6.00
N GLU A 347 13.21 -13.39 5.84
CA GLU A 347 14.23 -13.27 6.86
C GLU A 347 13.68 -12.54 8.11
N VAL A 348 12.84 -11.53 7.94
CA VAL A 348 12.29 -10.77 9.08
C VAL A 348 11.17 -11.54 9.80
N THR A 349 10.29 -12.21 9.06
CA THR A 349 9.08 -12.87 9.61
C THR A 349 9.22 -14.37 9.84
N SER A 350 10.16 -15.03 9.15
CA SER A 350 10.29 -16.49 9.13
C SER A 350 9.02 -17.23 8.70
N ASN A 351 8.17 -16.58 7.88
CA ASN A 351 6.93 -17.15 7.36
C ASN A 351 6.90 -17.09 5.82
N ASP A 352 6.79 -18.25 5.16
CA ASP A 352 6.85 -18.32 3.69
C ASP A 352 5.60 -17.69 3.04
N LEU A 353 4.41 -17.87 3.63
CA LEU A 353 3.17 -17.30 3.14
C LEU A 353 3.18 -15.77 3.18
N THR A 354 3.58 -15.18 4.32
CA THR A 354 3.69 -13.72 4.47
C THR A 354 4.66 -13.16 3.44
N SER A 355 5.75 -13.87 3.17
CA SER A 355 6.75 -13.47 2.19
C SER A 355 6.20 -13.49 0.76
N LEU A 356 5.43 -14.52 0.40
CA LEU A 356 4.74 -14.58 -0.90
C LEU A 356 3.69 -13.47 -1.05
N LEU A 357 2.93 -13.19 0.01
CA LEU A 357 1.96 -12.08 0.02
C LEU A 357 2.66 -10.73 -0.11
N ALA A 358 3.80 -10.52 0.54
CA ALA A 358 4.58 -9.29 0.40
C ALA A 358 5.13 -9.13 -1.02
N SER A 359 5.59 -10.22 -1.64
CA SER A 359 6.03 -10.22 -3.03
C SER A 359 4.90 -9.88 -4.01
N PHE A 360 3.71 -10.48 -3.82
CA PHE A 360 2.52 -10.09 -4.59
C PHE A 360 2.18 -8.62 -4.38
N LEU A 361 2.08 -8.16 -3.14
CA LEU A 361 1.76 -6.76 -2.86
C LEU A 361 2.80 -5.79 -3.43
N THR A 362 4.07 -6.21 -3.53
CA THR A 362 5.11 -5.39 -4.16
C THR A 362 4.79 -5.08 -5.62
N THR A 363 4.22 -6.03 -6.38
CA THR A 363 3.88 -5.82 -7.81
C THR A 363 2.84 -4.73 -8.00
N VAL A 364 1.98 -4.50 -7.01
CA VAL A 364 0.84 -3.57 -7.00
C VAL A 364 1.01 -2.45 -5.95
N SER A 365 2.24 -2.24 -5.45
CA SER A 365 2.53 -1.27 -4.40
C SER A 365 2.95 0.09 -4.93
N PHE A 366 2.96 1.07 -4.03
CA PHE A 366 3.52 2.41 -4.24
C PHE A 366 4.91 2.35 -4.89
N HIS A 367 5.81 1.48 -4.42
CA HIS A 367 7.17 1.37 -4.95
C HIS A 367 7.21 1.13 -6.46
N THR A 368 6.41 0.18 -6.93
CA THR A 368 6.37 -0.22 -8.34
C THR A 368 5.63 0.83 -9.16
N LEU A 369 4.44 1.24 -8.71
CA LEU A 369 3.60 2.18 -9.45
C LEU A 369 4.25 3.58 -9.55
N ILE A 370 4.76 4.13 -8.44
CA ILE A 370 5.49 5.41 -8.43
C ILE A 370 6.82 5.28 -9.16
N GLY A 371 7.52 4.13 -9.04
CA GLY A 371 8.76 3.88 -9.76
C GLY A 371 8.60 3.92 -11.27
N ILE A 372 7.46 3.43 -11.78
CA ILE A 372 7.08 3.55 -13.20
C ILE A 372 6.68 5.00 -13.52
N TYR A 373 5.70 5.56 -12.79
CA TYR A 373 5.14 6.89 -13.05
C TYR A 373 6.18 8.01 -13.01
N SER A 374 7.04 8.00 -11.98
CA SER A 374 8.02 9.06 -11.76
C SER A 374 9.35 8.77 -12.45
N GLY A 375 9.59 7.54 -12.94
CA GLY A 375 10.87 7.19 -13.56
C GLY A 375 12.08 7.29 -12.61
N ILE A 376 11.87 7.22 -11.28
CA ILE A 376 12.91 7.40 -10.25
C ILE A 376 13.83 6.17 -10.09
N TYR A 377 14.48 5.76 -11.18
CA TYR A 377 15.19 4.48 -11.28
C TYR A 377 16.36 4.34 -10.31
N ALA A 378 17.10 5.41 -10.01
CA ALA A 378 18.19 5.34 -9.03
C ALA A 378 17.66 5.03 -7.61
N ASN A 379 16.53 5.62 -7.24
CA ASN A 379 15.87 5.32 -5.97
C ASN A 379 15.41 3.86 -5.95
N TRP A 380 14.77 3.40 -7.03
CA TRP A 380 14.31 2.02 -7.13
C TRP A 380 15.45 0.98 -7.05
N ILE A 381 16.59 1.23 -7.71
CA ILE A 381 17.80 0.40 -7.58
C ILE A 381 18.34 0.44 -6.14
N ALA A 382 18.37 1.63 -5.52
CA ALA A 382 18.81 1.79 -4.15
C ALA A 382 17.95 0.99 -3.16
N LEU A 383 16.62 0.98 -3.34
CA LEU A 383 15.73 0.16 -2.51
C LEU A 383 15.97 -1.34 -2.69
N ILE A 384 16.24 -1.80 -3.92
CA ILE A 384 16.59 -3.22 -4.18
C ILE A 384 17.88 -3.57 -3.41
N ILE A 385 18.92 -2.75 -3.52
CA ILE A 385 20.20 -2.97 -2.81
C ILE A 385 20.01 -2.85 -1.29
N GLY A 386 19.23 -1.88 -0.84
CA GLY A 386 18.94 -1.60 0.57
C GLY A 386 18.18 -2.74 1.23
N TYR A 387 17.09 -3.21 0.64
CA TYR A 387 16.33 -4.36 1.15
C TYR A 387 17.16 -5.65 1.10
N LEU A 388 18.02 -5.83 0.08
CA LEU A 388 18.95 -6.94 0.05
C LEU A 388 19.97 -6.85 1.18
N SER A 389 20.48 -5.64 1.49
CA SER A 389 21.37 -5.42 2.63
C SER A 389 20.69 -5.80 3.95
N PHE A 390 19.39 -5.50 4.10
CA PHE A 390 18.62 -5.89 5.30
C PHE A 390 18.47 -7.40 5.47
N VAL A 391 18.42 -8.17 4.39
CA VAL A 391 18.49 -9.65 4.47
C VAL A 391 19.76 -10.07 5.22
N PHE A 392 20.91 -9.55 4.80
CA PHE A 392 22.20 -9.92 5.39
C PHE A 392 22.40 -9.33 6.79
N LEU A 393 21.88 -8.12 7.05
CA LEU A 393 21.81 -7.53 8.39
C LEU A 393 21.11 -8.46 9.38
N VAL A 394 19.89 -8.91 9.04
CA VAL A 394 19.08 -9.77 9.92
C VAL A 394 19.71 -11.15 10.08
N ARG A 395 20.27 -11.73 9.00
CA ARG A 395 21.02 -13.01 9.08
C ARG A 395 22.21 -12.93 10.02
N PHE A 396 23.01 -11.87 9.91
CA PHE A 396 24.15 -11.67 10.80
C PHE A 396 23.71 -11.49 12.26
N LEU A 397 22.63 -10.74 12.52
CA LEU A 397 22.09 -10.59 13.88
C LEU A 397 21.71 -11.94 14.49
N LYS A 398 20.99 -12.79 13.73
CA LYS A 398 20.56 -14.12 14.16
C LYS A 398 21.72 -15.10 14.33
N VAL A 399 22.51 -15.32 13.28
CA VAL A 399 23.49 -16.42 13.21
C VAL A 399 24.92 -15.96 13.51
N GLY A 400 25.29 -14.75 13.10
CA GLY A 400 26.63 -14.19 13.32
C GLY A 400 27.69 -14.64 12.31
N ARG A 401 27.28 -15.11 11.12
CA ARG A 401 28.22 -15.55 10.07
C ARG A 401 28.96 -14.35 9.47
N LYS A 402 30.30 -14.40 9.46
CA LYS A 402 31.15 -13.31 8.94
C LYS A 402 30.84 -12.92 7.48
N LEU A 403 30.47 -13.90 6.64
CA LEU A 403 30.11 -13.64 5.25
C LEU A 403 28.91 -12.69 5.15
N ASP A 404 27.88 -12.86 5.99
CA ASP A 404 26.71 -11.98 5.98
C ASP A 404 27.09 -10.54 6.36
N LEU A 405 28.05 -10.38 7.30
CA LEU A 405 28.58 -9.07 7.68
C LEU A 405 29.33 -8.40 6.53
N VAL A 406 30.18 -9.14 5.82
CA VAL A 406 30.94 -8.62 4.66
C VAL A 406 29.99 -8.21 3.56
N ILE A 407 29.02 -9.07 3.21
CA ILE A 407 28.03 -8.75 2.17
C ILE A 407 27.19 -7.53 2.56
N TYR A 408 26.70 -7.46 3.82
CA TYR A 408 26.00 -6.29 4.33
C TYR A 408 26.84 -5.00 4.19
N SER A 409 28.11 -5.05 4.58
CA SER A 409 29.02 -3.90 4.50
C SER A 409 29.23 -3.43 3.06
N VAL A 410 29.47 -4.36 2.14
CA VAL A 410 29.64 -4.03 0.71
C VAL A 410 28.37 -3.45 0.11
N LEU A 411 27.20 -4.04 0.39
CA LEU A 411 25.92 -3.53 -0.10
C LEU A 411 25.61 -2.13 0.47
N LEU A 412 25.95 -1.87 1.74
CA LEU A 412 25.75 -0.55 2.34
C LEU A 412 26.65 0.52 1.68
N ILE A 413 27.89 0.15 1.31
CA ILE A 413 28.77 1.04 0.54
C ILE A 413 28.19 1.28 -0.86
N PHE A 414 27.74 0.23 -1.56
CA PHE A 414 27.13 0.37 -2.88
C PHE A 414 25.90 1.27 -2.84
N LEU A 415 25.11 1.19 -1.77
CA LEU A 415 23.94 2.02 -1.57
C LEU A 415 24.27 3.52 -1.54
N VAL A 416 25.36 3.94 -0.86
CA VAL A 416 25.86 5.34 -0.84
C VAL A 416 26.04 5.89 -2.26
N PHE A 417 26.61 5.08 -3.14
CA PHE A 417 26.92 5.47 -4.52
C PHE A 417 25.77 5.20 -5.50
N THR A 418 24.70 4.53 -5.08
CA THR A 418 23.53 4.26 -5.93
C THR A 418 22.54 5.40 -5.84
N HIS A 419 22.19 5.84 -4.63
CA HIS A 419 21.33 7.00 -4.41
C HIS A 419 21.52 7.48 -2.97
N ALA A 420 22.16 8.65 -2.83
CA ALA A 420 22.60 9.14 -1.52
C ALA A 420 21.42 9.39 -0.56
N TYR A 421 20.29 9.92 -1.03
CA TYR A 421 19.13 10.20 -0.16
C TYR A 421 18.51 8.91 0.45
N THR A 422 18.28 7.89 -0.38
CA THR A 422 17.74 6.60 0.09
C THR A 422 18.74 5.93 1.02
N TRP A 423 20.04 6.04 0.73
CA TRP A 423 21.07 5.60 1.65
C TRP A 423 20.95 6.27 3.02
N THR A 424 20.79 7.60 3.08
CA THR A 424 20.66 8.32 4.36
C THR A 424 19.49 7.78 5.18
N ILE A 425 18.32 7.64 4.56
CA ILE A 425 17.10 7.15 5.24
C ILE A 425 17.31 5.73 5.76
N LEU A 426 17.84 4.82 4.92
CA LEU A 426 18.07 3.43 5.31
C LEU A 426 19.20 3.27 6.34
N ALA A 427 20.25 4.09 6.27
CA ALA A 427 21.34 4.11 7.25
C ALA A 427 20.86 4.63 8.61
N LEU A 428 20.08 5.73 8.62
CA LEU A 428 19.46 6.30 9.81
C LEU A 428 18.51 5.30 10.47
N PHE A 429 17.62 4.69 9.67
CA PHE A 429 16.76 3.59 10.11
C PHE A 429 17.58 2.48 10.77
N THR A 430 18.64 2.02 10.11
CA THR A 430 19.47 0.91 10.62
C THR A 430 20.14 1.28 11.93
N GLY A 431 20.68 2.50 12.04
CA GLY A 431 21.26 3.00 13.28
C GLY A 431 20.27 2.99 14.44
N ILE A 432 19.08 3.56 14.25
CA ILE A 432 18.02 3.60 15.28
C ILE A 432 17.56 2.18 15.63
N PHE A 433 17.32 1.34 14.63
CA PHE A 433 16.91 -0.05 14.83
C PHE A 433 17.94 -0.83 15.68
N LEU A 434 19.23 -0.69 15.37
CA LEU A 434 20.30 -1.33 16.14
C LEU A 434 20.41 -0.78 17.57
N ILE A 435 20.21 0.52 17.79
CA ILE A 435 20.14 1.13 19.12
C ILE A 435 18.96 0.56 19.92
N VAL A 436 17.78 0.44 19.30
CA VAL A 436 16.60 -0.17 19.93
C VAL A 436 16.87 -1.62 20.30
N LEU A 437 17.45 -2.42 19.38
CA LEU A 437 17.81 -3.82 19.67
C LEU A 437 18.87 -3.93 20.78
N HIS A 438 19.82 -3.00 20.84
CA HIS A 438 20.83 -2.95 21.90
C HIS A 438 20.16 -2.70 23.26
N LYS A 439 19.26 -1.71 23.34
CA LYS A 439 18.52 -1.38 24.57
C LYS A 439 17.61 -2.52 25.02
N LEU A 440 17.00 -3.24 24.08
CA LEU A 440 16.17 -4.41 24.37
C LEU A 440 17.00 -5.68 24.66
N SER A 441 18.33 -5.64 24.50
CA SER A 441 19.23 -6.79 24.64
C SER A 441 18.77 -8.02 23.84
N TYR A 442 18.20 -7.78 22.65
CA TYR A 442 17.58 -8.84 21.84
C TYR A 442 18.62 -9.78 21.21
N TYR A 443 19.80 -9.25 20.87
CA TYR A 443 20.92 -9.98 20.28
C TYR A 443 22.24 -9.68 21.02
N ASN A 444 23.29 -10.43 20.69
CA ASN A 444 24.62 -10.25 21.25
C ASN A 444 25.14 -8.81 21.01
N LYS A 445 25.48 -8.10 22.08
CA LYS A 445 25.96 -6.71 22.06
C LYS A 445 27.14 -6.49 21.11
N LYS A 446 28.08 -7.44 21.03
CA LYS A 446 29.25 -7.34 20.12
C LYS A 446 28.82 -7.27 18.66
N ARG A 447 27.84 -8.08 18.25
CA ARG A 447 27.32 -8.08 16.87
C ARG A 447 26.67 -6.75 16.53
N ILE A 448 25.89 -6.20 17.45
CA ILE A 448 25.21 -4.91 17.27
C ILE A 448 26.23 -3.77 17.17
N ILE A 449 27.24 -3.75 18.04
CA ILE A 449 28.29 -2.71 18.03
C ILE A 449 29.07 -2.74 16.70
N ILE A 450 29.44 -3.93 16.21
CA ILE A 450 30.14 -4.06 14.93
C ILE A 450 29.29 -3.50 13.77
N LEU A 451 27.98 -3.79 13.75
CA LEU A 451 27.07 -3.24 12.74
C LEU A 451 26.93 -1.72 12.84
N LEU A 452 26.85 -1.16 14.05
CA LEU A 452 26.84 0.28 14.27
C LEU A 452 28.11 0.94 13.74
N ILE A 453 29.28 0.31 13.97
CA ILE A 453 30.55 0.79 13.41
C ILE A 453 30.49 0.81 11.87
N ILE A 454 29.94 -0.23 11.24
CA ILE A 454 29.79 -0.28 9.77
C ILE A 454 28.89 0.85 9.25
N VAL A 455 27.77 1.13 9.94
CA VAL A 455 26.87 2.25 9.59
C VAL A 455 27.59 3.59 9.74
N LEU A 456 28.36 3.78 10.82
CA LEU A 456 29.15 5.01 11.00
C LEU A 456 30.27 5.15 9.96
N SER A 457 30.89 4.03 9.57
CA SER A 457 31.90 4.03 8.51
C SER A 457 31.32 4.42 7.15
N SER A 458 30.08 4.02 6.83
CA SER A 458 29.45 4.47 5.57
C SER A 458 29.17 5.97 5.56
N VAL A 459 28.84 6.56 6.72
CA VAL A 459 28.74 8.02 6.87
C VAL A 459 30.08 8.71 6.60
N ALA A 460 31.18 8.17 7.13
CA ALA A 460 32.52 8.69 6.84
C ALA A 460 32.87 8.61 5.35
N ILE A 461 32.43 7.55 4.65
CA ILE A 461 32.62 7.40 3.20
C ILE A 461 31.86 8.47 2.42
N ASP A 462 30.61 8.76 2.80
CA ASP A 462 29.81 9.81 2.14
C ASP A 462 30.43 11.21 2.31
N VAL A 463 30.90 11.53 3.52
CA VAL A 463 31.62 12.80 3.80
C VAL A 463 32.93 12.88 3.02
N ALA A 464 33.70 11.79 2.97
CA ALA A 464 34.95 11.73 2.22
C ALA A 464 34.70 11.91 0.71
N ARG A 465 33.68 11.25 0.17
CA ARG A 465 33.25 11.41 -1.23
C ARG A 465 32.92 12.87 -1.51
N SER A 466 32.01 13.47 -0.74
CA SER A 466 31.55 14.86 -0.96
C SER A 466 32.70 15.85 -0.91
N SER A 467 33.66 15.64 0.00
CA SER A 467 34.88 16.45 0.10
C SER A 467 35.81 16.29 -1.09
N LEU A 468 35.91 15.08 -1.66
CA LEU A 468 36.79 14.79 -2.81
C LEU A 468 36.19 15.23 -4.14
N THR A 469 34.87 15.12 -4.31
CA THR A 469 34.18 15.50 -5.55
C THR A 469 33.77 16.96 -5.58
N GLY A 470 33.69 17.63 -4.43
CA GLY A 470 33.24 19.02 -4.31
C GLY A 470 31.74 19.19 -4.58
N THR A 471 30.98 18.09 -4.60
CA THR A 471 29.55 18.05 -4.88
C THR A 471 28.77 17.79 -3.61
N SER A 472 27.83 18.68 -3.28
CA SER A 472 26.93 18.49 -2.14
C SER A 472 25.93 17.37 -2.45
N ALA A 473 26.19 16.17 -1.92
CA ALA A 473 25.30 15.01 -2.02
C ALA A 473 25.05 14.42 -0.61
N GLY A 474 24.10 13.50 -0.50
CA GLY A 474 23.82 12.78 0.74
C GLY A 474 23.50 13.72 1.89
N ILE A 475 24.28 13.63 2.98
CA ILE A 475 24.03 14.36 4.23
C ILE A 475 24.03 15.88 4.01
N GLU A 476 24.92 16.41 3.17
CA GLU A 476 24.99 17.86 2.93
C GLU A 476 23.72 18.37 2.23
N SER A 477 23.21 17.59 1.28
CA SER A 477 21.95 17.92 0.62
C SER A 477 20.74 17.70 1.53
N ASP A 478 20.75 16.69 2.40
CA ASP A 478 19.71 16.47 3.40
C ASP A 478 19.65 17.62 4.42
N VAL A 479 20.80 18.16 4.81
CA VAL A 479 20.88 19.37 5.65
C VAL A 479 20.29 20.58 4.94
N SER A 480 20.48 20.71 3.62
CA SER A 480 19.86 21.79 2.85
C SER A 480 18.34 21.65 2.78
N LEU A 481 17.82 20.43 2.60
CA LEU A 481 16.39 20.13 2.62
C LEU A 481 15.79 20.32 4.01
N ALA A 482 16.53 19.99 5.07
CA ALA A 482 16.11 20.21 6.44
C ALA A 482 15.96 21.70 6.80
N ARG A 483 16.52 22.63 6.02
CA ARG A 483 16.26 24.08 6.20
C ARG A 483 14.87 24.51 5.74
N VAL A 484 14.26 23.73 4.84
CA VAL A 484 12.86 23.94 4.40
C VAL A 484 11.88 23.33 5.41
N ALA A 485 12.35 22.37 6.21
CA ALA A 485 11.59 21.82 7.32
C ALA A 485 11.54 22.81 8.50
N GLY A 486 10.36 23.01 9.07
CA GLY A 486 10.20 23.98 10.16
C GLY A 486 8.82 23.95 10.83
N PRO A 487 8.64 24.72 11.91
CA PRO A 487 7.37 24.78 12.65
C PRO A 487 6.18 25.23 11.80
N GLU A 488 6.43 26.02 10.74
CA GLU A 488 5.41 26.45 9.78
C GLU A 488 4.74 25.25 9.10
N GLN A 489 5.50 24.19 8.82
CA GLN A 489 5.00 22.97 8.20
C GLN A 489 4.04 22.18 9.12
N VAL A 490 4.11 22.40 10.44
CA VAL A 490 3.17 21.79 11.40
C VAL A 490 1.77 22.39 11.21
N VAL A 491 1.67 23.68 10.88
CA VAL A 491 0.40 24.35 10.62
C VAL A 491 -0.20 23.87 9.29
N SER A 492 0.64 23.65 8.28
CA SER A 492 0.22 23.09 6.98
C SER A 492 0.19 21.57 6.93
N LEU A 493 0.37 20.87 8.07
CA LEU A 493 0.48 19.41 8.15
C LEU A 493 -0.57 18.68 7.33
N TRP A 494 -1.85 19.04 7.51
CA TRP A 494 -2.94 18.37 6.80
C TRP A 494 -2.95 18.66 5.30
N SER A 495 -2.61 19.90 4.92
CA SER A 495 -2.48 20.29 3.51
C SER A 495 -1.33 19.55 2.84
N ASN A 496 -0.16 19.50 3.48
CA ASN A 496 1.01 18.80 2.97
C ASN A 496 0.73 17.30 2.84
N LEU A 497 0.11 16.68 3.86
CA LEU A 497 -0.17 15.25 3.84
C LEU A 497 -1.24 14.89 2.79
N THR A 498 -2.25 15.75 2.63
CA THR A 498 -3.23 15.63 1.55
C THR A 498 -2.54 15.72 0.20
N ASP A 499 -1.69 16.73 -0.01
CA ASP A 499 -0.95 16.91 -1.26
C ASP A 499 0.00 15.73 -1.55
N THR A 500 0.78 15.29 -0.56
CA THR A 500 1.66 14.12 -0.70
C THR A 500 0.91 12.85 -1.04
N THR A 501 -0.26 12.61 -0.43
CA THR A 501 -0.98 11.35 -0.63
C THR A 501 -1.87 11.36 -1.87
N GLN A 502 -2.48 12.49 -2.21
CA GLN A 502 -3.49 12.61 -3.27
C GLN A 502 -2.97 13.24 -4.57
N ASN A 503 -1.91 14.06 -4.51
CA ASN A 503 -1.41 14.79 -5.68
C ASN A 503 -0.04 14.32 -6.12
N TYR A 504 0.88 14.19 -5.17
CA TYR A 504 2.26 13.83 -5.46
C TYR A 504 2.32 12.43 -6.10
N SER A 505 3.19 12.28 -7.11
CA SER A 505 3.35 11.04 -7.88
C SER A 505 2.01 10.47 -8.40
N GLY A 506 1.10 11.31 -8.89
CA GLY A 506 -0.17 10.85 -9.46
C GLY A 506 -1.16 10.32 -8.42
N GLY A 507 -1.05 10.75 -7.16
CA GLY A 507 -1.93 10.31 -6.07
C GLY A 507 -1.76 8.83 -5.69
N ILE A 508 -0.71 8.16 -6.17
CA ILE A 508 -0.54 6.71 -5.99
C ILE A 508 -0.41 6.32 -4.51
N PHE A 509 0.10 7.22 -3.67
CA PHE A 509 0.13 7.06 -2.20
C PHE A 509 -1.25 6.95 -1.56
N SER A 510 -2.32 7.30 -2.28
CA SER A 510 -3.70 7.24 -1.79
C SER A 510 -4.26 5.81 -1.73
N ASN A 511 -3.48 4.75 -2.01
CA ASN A 511 -3.96 3.37 -1.95
C ASN A 511 -4.40 2.96 -0.52
N PHE A 512 -5.67 3.19 -0.24
CA PHE A 512 -6.26 2.99 1.08
C PHE A 512 -6.20 1.52 1.52
N ILE A 513 -6.20 0.56 0.58
CA ILE A 513 -6.21 -0.87 0.90
C ILE A 513 -4.89 -1.27 1.58
N ILE A 514 -3.75 -0.89 1.00
CA ILE A 514 -2.43 -1.19 1.58
C ILE A 514 -2.29 -0.49 2.94
N LEU A 515 -2.72 0.78 3.03
CA LEU A 515 -2.66 1.55 4.27
C LEU A 515 -3.57 0.98 5.35
N ALA A 516 -4.83 0.63 5.03
CA ALA A 516 -5.78 0.04 5.96
C ALA A 516 -5.30 -1.32 6.48
N LEU A 517 -4.68 -2.15 5.62
CA LEU A 517 -4.01 -3.39 6.04
C LEU A 517 -2.83 -3.10 6.96
N GLY A 518 -2.08 -2.03 6.72
CA GLY A 518 -1.03 -1.52 7.61
C GLY A 518 -1.56 -1.11 8.98
N VAL A 519 -2.67 -0.36 9.04
CA VAL A 519 -3.37 0.00 10.30
C VAL A 519 -3.86 -1.27 11.01
N TYR A 520 -4.47 -2.21 10.29
CA TYR A 520 -4.93 -3.47 10.83
C TYR A 520 -3.78 -4.28 11.45
N TRP A 521 -2.64 -4.37 10.75
CA TRP A 521 -1.41 -4.94 11.29
C TRP A 521 -0.94 -4.18 12.53
N LEU A 522 -0.94 -2.84 12.52
CA LEU A 522 -0.48 -2.04 13.65
C LEU A 522 -1.28 -2.33 14.92
N PHE A 523 -2.60 -2.54 14.83
CA PHE A 523 -3.40 -2.94 16.00
C PHE A 523 -3.09 -4.36 16.48
N ARG A 524 -2.78 -5.29 15.56
CA ARG A 524 -2.49 -6.70 15.87
C ARG A 524 -1.04 -6.99 16.23
N SER A 525 -0.11 -6.10 15.87
CA SER A 525 1.32 -6.38 15.92
C SER A 525 1.80 -6.62 17.36
N ASN A 526 2.73 -7.55 17.53
CA ASN A 526 3.33 -7.83 18.82
C ASN A 526 4.70 -7.16 18.88
N SER A 527 4.84 -6.09 19.67
CA SER A 527 6.09 -5.34 19.79
C SER A 527 7.27 -6.14 20.37
N ARG A 528 7.09 -7.43 20.69
CA ARG A 528 8.15 -8.37 21.07
C ARG A 528 8.74 -9.14 19.89
N GLU A 529 8.02 -9.24 18.78
CA GLU A 529 8.51 -9.93 17.59
C GLU A 529 9.49 -9.04 16.81
N LEU A 530 10.58 -9.62 16.30
CA LEU A 530 11.58 -8.90 15.51
C LEU A 530 10.96 -8.15 14.33
N SER A 531 10.06 -8.81 13.60
CA SER A 531 9.35 -8.23 12.47
C SER A 531 8.55 -7.00 12.84
N SER A 532 7.87 -7.06 13.97
CA SER A 532 7.10 -5.94 14.49
C SER A 532 8.00 -4.80 14.94
N ILE A 533 9.09 -5.09 15.66
CA ILE A 533 10.06 -4.06 16.08
C ILE A 533 10.67 -3.37 14.86
N PHE A 534 11.10 -4.14 13.87
CA PHE A 534 11.68 -3.63 12.64
C PHE A 534 10.73 -2.65 11.94
N MET A 535 9.49 -3.09 11.66
CA MET A 535 8.51 -2.26 10.95
C MET A 535 8.06 -1.06 11.78
N LEU A 536 7.90 -1.21 13.11
CA LEU A 536 7.53 -0.10 13.98
C LEU A 536 8.62 0.97 14.02
N VAL A 537 9.90 0.59 14.07
CA VAL A 537 11.02 1.56 14.04
C VAL A 537 11.08 2.27 12.69
N PHE A 538 10.89 1.54 11.59
CA PHE A 538 10.89 2.13 10.25
C PHE A 538 9.75 3.15 10.10
N LEU A 539 8.53 2.78 10.50
CA LEU A 539 7.37 3.68 10.44
C LEU A 539 7.53 4.89 11.38
N ALA A 540 8.13 4.70 12.55
CA ALA A 540 8.39 5.78 13.49
C ALA A 540 9.41 6.80 12.96
N LEU A 541 10.29 6.40 12.04
CA LEU A 541 11.20 7.32 11.36
C LEU A 541 10.43 8.39 10.56
N GLY A 542 9.23 8.06 10.09
CA GLY A 542 8.37 8.98 9.35
C GLY A 542 7.79 10.12 10.19
N VAL A 543 7.87 10.08 11.53
CA VAL A 543 7.27 11.12 12.38
C VAL A 543 7.83 12.52 12.07
N LEU A 544 9.15 12.65 11.96
CA LEU A 544 9.76 13.96 11.71
C LEU A 544 9.40 14.48 10.30
N PRO A 545 9.63 13.74 9.20
CA PRO A 545 9.19 14.16 7.86
C PRO A 545 7.72 14.53 7.78
N ILE A 546 6.83 13.78 8.43
CA ILE A 546 5.40 14.07 8.40
C ILE A 546 5.07 15.35 9.18
N LEU A 547 5.63 15.53 10.37
CA LEU A 547 5.28 16.69 11.21
C LEU A 547 5.92 18.00 10.75
N VAL A 548 7.16 17.96 10.26
CA VAL A 548 7.94 19.17 9.96
C VAL A 548 8.39 19.28 8.50
N GLY A 549 8.18 18.26 7.68
CA GLY A 549 8.56 18.27 6.27
C GLY A 549 7.44 18.79 5.37
N ASP A 550 7.85 19.35 4.23
CA ASP A 550 6.98 19.69 3.11
C ASP A 550 6.55 18.42 2.34
N GLY A 551 5.73 18.60 1.30
CA GLY A 551 5.21 17.48 0.51
C GLY A 551 6.30 16.62 -0.16
N VAL A 552 7.46 17.21 -0.48
CA VAL A 552 8.60 16.53 -1.12
C VAL A 552 9.37 15.67 -0.11
N ILE A 553 9.63 16.20 1.08
CA ILE A 553 10.28 15.45 2.16
C ILE A 553 9.38 14.30 2.61
N GLN A 554 8.07 14.54 2.72
CA GLN A 554 7.09 13.52 3.05
C GLN A 554 7.05 12.41 2.00
N SER A 555 6.96 12.75 0.71
CA SER A 555 6.88 11.75 -0.37
C SER A 555 8.12 10.87 -0.46
N ARG A 556 9.32 11.45 -0.27
CA ARG A 556 10.58 10.70 -0.22
C ARG A 556 10.61 9.70 0.93
N MET A 557 10.24 10.13 2.14
CA MET A 557 10.17 9.24 3.29
C MET A 557 9.12 8.13 3.09
N LEU A 558 7.93 8.46 2.58
CA LEU A 558 6.88 7.47 2.35
C LEU A 558 7.26 6.47 1.26
N TYR A 559 7.98 6.90 0.21
CA TYR A 559 8.46 6.00 -0.84
C TYR A 559 9.45 4.97 -0.31
N ASP A 560 10.29 5.29 0.67
CA ASP A 560 11.30 4.36 1.21
C ASP A 560 10.73 3.35 2.23
N ILE A 561 9.51 3.56 2.72
CA ILE A 561 8.87 2.69 3.72
C ILE A 561 8.26 1.45 3.03
N PRO A 562 8.62 0.21 3.43
CA PRO A 562 8.09 -1.02 2.86
C PRO A 562 6.66 -1.36 3.34
N PHE A 563 5.66 -0.52 3.04
CA PHE A 563 4.25 -0.69 3.45
C PHE A 563 3.62 -2.03 3.01
N GLN A 564 4.13 -2.65 1.94
CA GLN A 564 3.72 -3.98 1.49
C GLN A 564 3.98 -5.09 2.54
N ILE A 565 4.99 -4.94 3.40
CA ILE A 565 5.33 -5.94 4.43
C ILE A 565 4.29 -5.97 5.56
N PRO A 566 3.94 -4.85 6.25
CA PRO A 566 2.91 -4.85 7.27
C PRO A 566 1.54 -5.20 6.68
N ALA A 567 1.26 -4.76 5.44
CA ALA A 567 0.04 -5.18 4.74
C ALA A 567 -0.01 -6.69 4.52
N ALA A 568 1.09 -7.33 4.11
CA ALA A 568 1.18 -8.79 3.95
C ALA A 568 1.01 -9.55 5.27
N ILE A 569 1.56 -9.02 6.37
CA ILE A 569 1.34 -9.58 7.71
C ILE A 569 -0.14 -9.44 8.09
N GLY A 570 -0.76 -8.29 7.81
CA GLY A 570 -2.20 -8.06 7.97
C GLY A 570 -3.05 -9.09 7.21
N LEU A 571 -2.75 -9.35 5.95
CA LEU A 571 -3.40 -10.40 5.15
C LEU A 571 -3.17 -11.80 5.74
N THR A 572 -1.98 -12.07 6.25
CA THR A 572 -1.67 -13.35 6.92
C THR A 572 -2.55 -13.54 8.15
N TYR A 573 -2.78 -12.48 8.94
CA TYR A 573 -3.72 -12.52 10.07
C TYR A 573 -5.17 -12.73 9.61
N LEU A 574 -5.59 -12.06 8.52
CA LEU A 574 -6.93 -12.26 7.96
C LEU A 574 -7.16 -13.71 7.51
N LYS A 575 -6.15 -14.35 6.90
CA LYS A 575 -6.23 -15.75 6.44
C LYS A 575 -6.59 -16.73 7.56
N ARG A 576 -6.16 -16.45 8.80
CA ARG A 576 -6.39 -17.33 9.96
C ARG A 576 -7.85 -17.40 10.40
N HIS A 577 -8.67 -16.44 9.99
CA HIS A 577 -10.11 -16.52 10.23
C HIS A 577 -10.75 -17.65 9.42
N THR A 578 -11.86 -18.22 9.90
CA THR A 578 -12.53 -19.39 9.32
C THR A 578 -12.85 -19.23 7.82
N ASN A 579 -13.10 -18.00 7.36
CA ASN A 579 -13.36 -17.64 5.97
C ASN A 579 -12.28 -16.69 5.39
N GLY A 580 -11.07 -16.72 5.95
CA GLY A 580 -10.01 -15.76 5.66
C GLY A 580 -9.59 -15.70 4.19
N ILE A 581 -9.54 -16.84 3.51
CA ILE A 581 -9.22 -16.90 2.08
C ILE A 581 -10.24 -16.13 1.24
N LEU A 582 -11.53 -16.25 1.59
CA LEU A 582 -12.60 -15.55 0.87
C LEU A 582 -12.48 -14.04 1.03
N MET A 583 -12.01 -13.54 2.18
CA MET A 583 -11.78 -12.10 2.40
C MET A 583 -10.53 -11.56 1.69
N ILE A 584 -9.48 -12.37 1.55
CA ILE A 584 -8.24 -11.95 0.89
C ILE A 584 -8.44 -11.79 -0.62
N PHE A 585 -9.25 -12.65 -1.22
CA PHE A 585 -9.43 -12.65 -2.67
C PHE A 585 -9.95 -11.32 -3.26
N PRO A 586 -11.02 -10.68 -2.76
CA PRO A 586 -11.46 -9.37 -3.26
C PRO A 586 -10.40 -8.29 -3.06
N ILE A 587 -9.66 -8.31 -1.94
CA ILE A 587 -8.56 -7.34 -1.70
C ILE A 587 -7.49 -7.47 -2.79
N CYS A 588 -7.07 -8.68 -3.11
CA CYS A 588 -6.08 -8.91 -4.17
C CYS A 588 -6.60 -8.52 -5.56
N ILE A 589 -7.87 -8.82 -5.85
CA ILE A 589 -8.52 -8.42 -7.12
C ILE A 589 -8.52 -6.90 -7.26
N TRP A 590 -8.99 -6.18 -6.24
CA TRP A 590 -9.08 -4.72 -6.26
C TRP A 590 -7.69 -4.08 -6.37
N LEU A 591 -6.70 -4.56 -5.63
CA LEU A 591 -5.33 -4.03 -5.76
C LEU A 591 -4.75 -4.23 -7.15
N PHE A 592 -5.01 -5.38 -7.77
CA PHE A 592 -4.58 -5.66 -9.13
C PHE A 592 -5.30 -4.78 -10.15
N GLU A 593 -6.62 -4.68 -10.06
CA GLU A 593 -7.46 -3.80 -10.86
C GLU A 593 -6.98 -2.35 -10.82
N MET A 594 -6.86 -1.76 -9.62
CA MET A 594 -6.42 -0.37 -9.44
C MET A 594 -5.02 -0.14 -9.99
N SER A 595 -4.15 -1.15 -9.90
CA SER A 595 -2.80 -1.06 -10.47
C SER A 595 -2.85 -1.00 -11.99
N ILE A 596 -3.65 -1.87 -12.64
CA ILE A 596 -3.85 -1.85 -14.10
C ILE A 596 -4.43 -0.50 -14.53
N ARG A 597 -5.46 -0.02 -13.84
CA ARG A 597 -6.09 1.27 -14.14
C ARG A 597 -5.11 2.43 -13.98
N ALA A 598 -4.31 2.45 -12.91
CA ALA A 598 -3.32 3.48 -12.67
C ALA A 598 -2.29 3.51 -13.81
N VAL A 599 -1.65 2.38 -14.13
CA VAL A 599 -0.62 2.35 -15.18
C VAL A 599 -1.18 2.64 -16.57
N SER A 600 -2.44 2.31 -16.84
CA SER A 600 -3.11 2.70 -18.09
C SER A 600 -3.26 4.23 -18.24
N ASN A 601 -3.21 4.99 -17.14
CA ASN A 601 -3.36 6.44 -17.12
C ASN A 601 -2.02 7.21 -16.97
N PHE A 602 -0.86 6.57 -17.16
CA PHE A 602 0.43 7.23 -16.99
C PHE A 602 0.92 8.05 -18.20
N HIS A 603 0.21 7.99 -19.33
CA HIS A 603 0.50 8.81 -20.50
C HIS A 603 -0.43 10.03 -20.53
N PHE A 604 0.04 11.14 -21.10
CA PHE A 604 -0.76 12.35 -21.18
C PHE A 604 -1.66 12.30 -22.42
N VAL A 605 -2.93 12.67 -22.26
CA VAL A 605 -3.86 12.84 -23.38
C VAL A 605 -4.37 14.26 -23.31
N SER A 606 -4.08 15.06 -24.34
CA SER A 606 -4.55 16.45 -24.40
C SER A 606 -6.08 16.47 -24.36
N PRO A 607 -6.71 17.38 -23.60
CA PRO A 607 -8.14 17.64 -23.75
C PRO A 607 -8.42 18.02 -25.20
N SER A 608 -9.30 17.27 -25.86
CA SER A 608 -9.77 17.53 -27.23
C SER A 608 -10.82 18.63 -27.27
#